data_AF-A0A0F7FZ08-F1
#
_entry.id   AF-A0A0F7FZ08-F1
#
_cell.length_a   1.000
_cell.length_b   1.000
_cell.length_c   1.000
_cell.angle_alpha   90.00
_cell.angle_beta   90.00
_cell.angle_gamma   90.00
#
_symmetry.space_group_name_H-M   'P 1'
#
loop_
_entity.id
_entity.type
_entity.pdbx_description
1 polymer ?
#
loop_
_entity_poly.entity_id
_entity_poly.type
_entity_poly.pdbx_seq_one_letter_code
_entity_poly.pdbx_strand_id
1 'polypeptide(L)'
;MRRTTQKKRDAWWTVLLVDPLATPLVRWTALWTRITPNQITWLALFFGLGAAGCFAFGTWNWLLVGALLYHVSFVLDCMDGKLARLTGTGSVFGAWLDYVFDRIRVLVCAVALMGGQFSRTDDVIYLWLALAVVFLDMLRYIDALQIFKIRHGMRKQIKARARRAREAENATELAFMEDLLRENPEADADAVAAHHGGETDTAAEAAEERAVPAQRASASPSASAVVPVTVPAPQGDTRPGRPVTAIVDLHREFRSRFPGYLRLRAFLLRHRIRTHLVSGIEFQMAVFIVAPALNAVVPVTIGAGVLLLVFELAIIYKLLLSTRDFARTLDSFDAAESRRRAQEEEAAESGAPVAG
;
A
#
# COMPACT_ATOMS: atom_id res chain seq x y z
N MET A 1 -0.76 -22.25 7.56
CA MET A 1 0.22 -22.28 6.44
C MET A 1 0.05 -21.15 5.43
N ARG A 2 -0.99 -21.09 4.56
CA ARG A 2 -1.14 -19.97 3.60
C ARG A 2 -1.12 -18.59 4.26
N ARG A 3 -1.78 -18.43 5.42
CA ARG A 3 -1.77 -17.21 6.25
C ARG A 3 -0.41 -16.84 6.87
N THR A 4 0.52 -17.80 7.00
CA THR A 4 1.82 -17.61 7.65
C THR A 4 2.93 -17.34 6.63
N THR A 5 2.83 -17.95 5.45
CA THR A 5 3.86 -17.89 4.40
C THR A 5 3.70 -16.70 3.45
N GLN A 6 2.45 -16.33 3.15
CA GLN A 6 2.13 -15.35 2.12
C GLN A 6 1.98 -13.95 2.71
N LYS A 7 2.50 -12.92 2.02
CA LYS A 7 2.34 -11.52 2.45
C LYS A 7 0.85 -11.15 2.50
N LYS A 8 0.46 -10.28 3.43
CA LYS A 8 -0.96 -9.86 3.56
C LYS A 8 -1.49 -9.21 2.26
N ARG A 9 -0.62 -8.52 1.52
CA ARG A 9 -0.88 -7.91 0.21
C ARG A 9 0.35 -8.08 -0.68
N ASP A 10 0.16 -8.41 -1.95
CA ASP A 10 1.25 -8.56 -2.92
C ASP A 10 0.79 -8.12 -4.33
N ALA A 11 1.73 -8.04 -5.28
CA ALA A 11 1.45 -7.80 -6.70
C ALA A 11 0.43 -8.80 -7.24
N TRP A 12 -0.45 -8.38 -8.15
CA TRP A 12 -1.42 -9.33 -8.70
C TRP A 12 -0.73 -10.43 -9.50
N TRP A 13 0.40 -10.11 -10.14
CA TRP A 13 1.23 -11.10 -10.82
C TRP A 13 1.77 -12.15 -9.85
N THR A 14 2.22 -11.74 -8.66
CA THR A 14 2.73 -12.69 -7.67
C THR A 14 1.58 -13.52 -7.09
N VAL A 15 0.40 -12.94 -6.87
CA VAL A 15 -0.75 -13.69 -6.34
C VAL A 15 -1.34 -14.67 -7.36
N LEU A 16 -1.42 -14.31 -8.63
CA LEU A 16 -2.10 -15.11 -9.65
C LEU A 16 -1.18 -16.09 -10.35
N LEU A 17 0.08 -15.73 -10.61
CA LEU A 17 1.00 -16.60 -11.38
C LEU A 17 2.06 -17.24 -10.48
N VAL A 18 2.60 -16.51 -9.51
CA VAL A 18 3.72 -17.03 -8.70
C VAL A 18 3.24 -17.82 -7.49
N ASP A 19 2.24 -17.36 -6.75
CA ASP A 19 1.73 -18.01 -5.53
C ASP A 19 1.23 -19.44 -5.80
N PRO A 20 0.51 -19.74 -6.91
CA PRO A 20 0.11 -21.11 -7.23
C PRO A 20 1.29 -22.05 -7.47
N LEU A 21 2.41 -21.55 -8.00
CA LEU A 21 3.62 -22.34 -8.28
C LEU A 21 4.52 -22.44 -7.04
N ALA A 22 4.84 -21.30 -6.43
CA ALA A 22 5.76 -21.20 -5.30
C ALA A 22 5.20 -21.86 -4.03
N THR A 23 3.89 -21.82 -3.77
CA THR A 23 3.32 -22.38 -2.53
C THR A 23 3.47 -23.90 -2.42
N PRO A 24 3.12 -24.73 -3.43
CA PRO A 24 3.38 -26.17 -3.38
C PRO A 24 4.88 -26.48 -3.39
N LEU A 25 5.69 -25.74 -4.16
CA LEU A 25 7.13 -25.94 -4.18
C LEU A 25 7.77 -25.66 -2.81
N VAL A 26 7.40 -24.57 -2.14
CA VAL A 26 7.90 -24.26 -0.79
C VAL A 26 7.48 -25.31 0.22
N ARG A 27 6.28 -25.89 0.11
CA ARG A 27 5.87 -27.01 0.96
C ARG A 27 6.77 -28.21 0.76
N TRP A 28 7.07 -28.54 -0.49
CA TRP A 28 7.93 -29.66 -0.82
C TRP A 28 9.37 -29.42 -0.33
N THR A 29 9.94 -28.24 -0.57
CA THR A 29 11.29 -27.91 -0.09
C THR A 29 11.37 -27.80 1.42
N ALA A 30 10.31 -27.35 2.10
CA ALA A 30 10.27 -27.29 3.56
C ALA A 30 10.25 -28.68 4.23
N LEU A 31 9.79 -29.72 3.53
CA LEU A 31 9.90 -31.11 3.99
C LEU A 31 11.35 -31.62 3.93
N TRP A 32 12.18 -30.99 3.10
CA TRP A 32 13.60 -31.33 2.94
C TRP A 32 14.42 -30.36 3.79
N THR A 33 14.60 -30.70 5.07
CA THR A 33 15.25 -29.89 6.13
C THR A 33 16.70 -29.45 5.87
N ARG A 34 17.27 -29.79 4.71
CA ARG A 34 18.64 -29.45 4.30
C ARG A 34 18.75 -28.26 3.35
N ILE A 35 17.64 -27.76 2.81
CA ILE A 35 17.66 -26.63 1.87
C ILE A 35 17.52 -25.32 2.64
N THR A 36 18.54 -24.47 2.56
CA THR A 36 18.54 -23.14 3.20
C THR A 36 17.94 -22.09 2.26
N PRO A 37 17.28 -21.03 2.79
CA PRO A 37 16.78 -19.92 1.96
C PRO A 37 17.88 -19.31 1.08
N ASN A 38 19.09 -19.13 1.62
CA ASN A 38 20.21 -18.53 0.89
C ASN A 38 20.63 -19.37 -0.34
N GLN A 39 20.52 -20.71 -0.30
CA GLN A 39 20.80 -21.55 -1.47
C GLN A 39 19.78 -21.31 -2.58
N ILE A 40 18.52 -21.08 -2.23
CA ILE A 40 17.45 -20.75 -3.19
C ILE A 40 17.71 -19.37 -3.79
N THR A 41 18.16 -18.39 -2.99
CA THR A 41 18.55 -17.04 -3.46
C THR A 41 19.67 -17.11 -4.50
N TRP A 42 20.71 -17.93 -4.26
CA TRP A 42 21.79 -18.15 -5.24
C TRP A 42 21.29 -18.83 -6.51
N LEU A 43 20.39 -19.80 -6.39
CA LEU A 43 19.79 -20.47 -7.53
C LEU A 43 18.93 -19.50 -8.35
N ALA A 44 18.17 -18.62 -7.69
CA ALA A 44 17.40 -17.56 -8.33
C ALA A 44 18.32 -16.64 -9.15
N LEU A 45 19.46 -16.21 -8.59
CA LEU A 45 20.45 -15.42 -9.32
C LEU A 45 21.01 -16.17 -10.53
N PHE A 46 21.37 -17.45 -10.37
CA PHE A 46 21.90 -18.26 -11.47
C PHE A 46 20.93 -18.35 -12.65
N PHE A 47 19.65 -18.63 -12.38
CA PHE A 47 18.61 -18.62 -13.42
C PHE A 47 18.40 -17.22 -14.03
N GLY A 48 18.55 -16.16 -13.23
CA GLY A 48 18.48 -14.78 -13.70
C GLY A 48 19.62 -14.42 -14.67
N LEU A 49 20.85 -14.85 -14.37
CA LEU A 49 22.00 -14.68 -15.28
C LEU A 49 21.86 -15.54 -16.54
N GLY A 50 21.33 -16.76 -16.40
CA GLY A 50 20.99 -17.61 -17.55
C GLY A 50 19.94 -16.96 -18.47
N ALA A 51 18.94 -16.29 -17.91
CA ALA A 51 17.96 -15.53 -18.66
C ALA A 51 18.63 -14.39 -19.46
N ALA A 52 19.52 -13.63 -18.82
CA ALA A 52 20.29 -12.59 -19.49
C ALA A 52 21.15 -13.13 -20.64
N GLY A 53 21.82 -14.27 -20.44
CA GLY A 53 22.57 -14.94 -21.51
C GLY A 53 21.69 -15.27 -22.71
N CYS A 54 20.46 -15.76 -22.47
CA CYS A 54 19.49 -16.03 -23.53
C CYS A 54 19.03 -14.74 -24.23
N PHE A 55 18.74 -13.69 -23.45
CA PHE A 55 18.34 -12.40 -23.99
C PHE A 55 19.38 -11.75 -24.90
N ALA A 56 20.67 -11.94 -24.61
CA ALA A 56 21.77 -11.41 -25.41
C ALA A 56 21.79 -11.93 -26.87
N PHE A 57 21.25 -13.12 -27.16
CA PHE A 57 21.18 -13.63 -28.53
C PHE A 57 20.15 -12.91 -29.41
N GLY A 58 19.14 -12.28 -28.79
CA GLY A 58 18.15 -11.42 -29.46
C GLY A 58 17.16 -12.11 -30.41
N THR A 59 17.30 -13.40 -30.73
CA THR A 59 16.28 -14.10 -31.56
C THR A 59 15.05 -14.45 -30.73
N TRP A 60 13.87 -14.49 -31.34
CA TRP A 60 12.62 -14.76 -30.64
C TRP A 60 12.62 -16.07 -29.82
N ASN A 61 13.21 -17.16 -30.33
CA ASN A 61 13.30 -18.42 -29.59
C ASN A 61 14.13 -18.27 -28.30
N TRP A 62 15.28 -17.60 -28.39
CA TRP A 62 16.12 -17.30 -27.23
C TRP A 62 15.46 -16.29 -26.28
N LEU A 63 14.68 -15.34 -26.81
CA LEU A 63 13.87 -14.43 -26.00
C LEU A 63 12.80 -15.16 -25.18
N LEU A 64 12.12 -16.15 -25.76
CA LEU A 64 11.15 -16.98 -25.05
C LEU A 64 11.79 -17.81 -23.94
N VAL A 65 12.93 -18.44 -24.23
CA VAL A 65 13.69 -19.20 -23.24
C VAL A 65 14.19 -18.29 -22.12
N GLY A 66 14.68 -17.09 -22.47
CA GLY A 66 15.08 -16.06 -21.50
C GLY A 66 13.92 -15.61 -20.61
N ALA A 67 12.74 -15.35 -21.19
CA ALA A 67 11.53 -14.99 -20.44
C ALA A 67 11.10 -16.10 -19.47
N LEU A 68 11.19 -17.35 -19.89
CA LEU A 68 10.89 -18.51 -19.05
C LEU A 68 11.89 -18.63 -17.88
N LEU A 69 13.19 -18.55 -18.17
CA LEU A 69 14.26 -18.58 -17.16
C LEU A 69 14.12 -17.42 -16.16
N TYR A 70 13.78 -16.22 -16.65
CA TYR A 70 13.52 -15.05 -15.81
C TYR A 70 12.32 -15.29 -14.89
N HIS A 71 11.23 -15.88 -15.41
CA HIS A 71 10.07 -16.25 -14.61
C HIS A 71 10.44 -17.28 -13.53
N VAL A 72 11.20 -18.31 -13.87
CA VAL A 72 11.68 -19.33 -12.91
C VAL A 72 12.55 -18.68 -11.83
N SER A 73 13.48 -17.80 -12.21
CA SER A 73 14.29 -17.01 -11.28
C SER A 73 13.40 -16.21 -10.30
N PHE A 74 12.38 -15.52 -10.82
CA PHE A 74 11.45 -14.74 -10.01
C PHE A 74 10.59 -15.60 -9.07
N VAL A 75 10.19 -16.80 -9.50
CA VAL A 75 9.49 -17.75 -8.64
C VAL A 75 10.40 -18.18 -7.48
N LEU A 76 11.66 -18.52 -7.73
CA LEU A 76 12.63 -18.93 -6.70
C LEU A 76 12.91 -17.82 -5.69
N ASP A 77 13.06 -16.59 -6.15
CA ASP A 77 13.19 -15.35 -5.36
C ASP A 77 11.94 -15.12 -4.47
N CYS A 78 10.76 -15.48 -4.95
CA CYS A 78 9.57 -15.46 -4.10
C CYS A 78 9.53 -16.63 -3.11
N MET A 79 10.16 -17.77 -3.45
CA MET A 79 10.19 -18.97 -2.63
C MET A 79 11.12 -18.83 -1.42
N ASP A 80 12.30 -18.22 -1.57
CA ASP A 80 13.26 -18.09 -0.47
C ASP A 80 12.69 -17.28 0.72
N GLY A 81 11.99 -16.18 0.45
CA GLY A 81 11.39 -15.33 1.47
C GLY A 81 10.16 -15.98 2.08
N LYS A 82 9.44 -16.80 1.30
CA LYS A 82 8.34 -17.64 1.81
C LYS A 82 8.88 -18.74 2.73
N LEU A 83 9.98 -19.39 2.34
CA LEU A 83 10.62 -20.43 3.12
C LEU A 83 11.17 -19.86 4.43
N ALA A 84 11.91 -18.74 4.38
CA ALA A 84 12.46 -18.07 5.56
C ALA A 84 11.39 -17.68 6.60
N ARG A 85 10.20 -17.25 6.15
CA ARG A 85 9.05 -16.95 7.03
C ARG A 85 8.44 -18.22 7.64
N LEU A 86 8.46 -19.34 6.93
CA LEU A 86 7.91 -20.60 7.41
C LEU A 86 8.83 -21.32 8.39
N THR A 87 10.13 -21.34 8.10
CA THR A 87 11.13 -22.04 8.90
C THR A 87 11.64 -21.21 10.08
N GLY A 88 11.37 -19.90 10.09
CA GLY A 88 11.89 -18.98 11.10
C GLY A 88 13.40 -18.74 10.98
N THR A 89 14.04 -19.23 9.91
CA THR A 89 15.50 -19.12 9.66
C THR A 89 15.89 -17.88 8.85
N GLY A 90 14.99 -16.90 8.75
CA GLY A 90 15.28 -15.63 8.06
C GLY A 90 16.38 -14.84 8.78
N SER A 91 17.35 -14.32 8.00
CA SER A 91 18.43 -13.48 8.52
C SER A 91 18.40 -12.09 7.88
N VAL A 92 18.91 -11.08 8.60
CA VAL A 92 19.04 -9.71 8.06
C VAL A 92 19.95 -9.69 6.84
N PHE A 93 21.03 -10.47 6.87
CA PHE A 93 21.94 -10.62 5.73
C PHE A 93 21.24 -11.26 4.53
N GLY A 94 20.44 -12.32 4.73
CA GLY A 94 19.69 -12.96 3.64
C GLY A 94 18.68 -12.01 2.99
N ALA A 95 17.99 -11.19 3.79
CA ALA A 95 17.08 -10.17 3.27
C ALA A 95 17.80 -9.07 2.47
N TRP A 96 19.01 -8.68 2.88
CA TRP A 96 19.85 -7.77 2.11
C TRP A 96 20.37 -8.41 0.82
N LEU A 97 20.76 -9.69 0.87
CA LEU A 97 21.28 -10.43 -0.28
C LEU A 97 20.22 -10.62 -1.38
N ASP A 98 19.01 -11.06 -0.98
CA ASP A 98 17.82 -11.15 -1.83
C ASP A 98 17.57 -9.82 -2.56
N TYR A 99 17.57 -8.72 -1.79
CA TYR A 99 17.43 -7.38 -2.34
C TYR A 99 18.51 -7.03 -3.38
N VAL A 100 19.80 -7.30 -3.10
CA VAL A 100 20.90 -6.98 -4.02
C VAL A 100 20.81 -7.83 -5.29
N PHE A 101 20.49 -9.12 -5.17
CA PHE A 101 20.42 -10.04 -6.30
C PHE A 101 19.26 -9.72 -7.23
N ASP A 102 18.12 -9.30 -6.69
CA ASP A 102 17.01 -8.80 -7.52
C ASP A 102 17.45 -7.59 -8.37
N ARG A 103 18.19 -6.64 -7.80
CA ARG A 103 18.71 -5.48 -8.53
C ARG A 103 19.69 -5.86 -9.62
N ILE A 104 20.65 -6.75 -9.30
CA ILE A 104 21.62 -7.26 -10.27
C ILE A 104 20.91 -7.96 -11.42
N ARG A 105 19.94 -8.83 -11.11
CA ARG A 105 19.14 -9.55 -12.11
C ARG A 105 18.45 -8.58 -13.06
N VAL A 106 17.76 -7.57 -12.53
CA VAL A 106 17.04 -6.56 -13.35
C VAL A 106 18.00 -5.79 -14.25
N LEU A 107 19.12 -5.31 -13.70
CA LEU A 107 20.12 -4.56 -14.46
C LEU A 107 20.71 -5.40 -15.60
N VAL A 108 21.20 -6.60 -15.28
CA VAL A 108 21.86 -7.47 -16.25
C VAL A 108 20.87 -7.94 -17.32
N CYS A 109 19.62 -8.26 -16.95
CA CYS A 109 18.59 -8.63 -17.93
C CYS A 109 18.17 -7.45 -18.81
N ALA A 110 18.07 -6.22 -18.26
CA ALA A 110 17.75 -5.02 -19.04
C ALA A 110 18.81 -4.76 -20.11
N VAL A 111 20.08 -4.77 -19.71
CA VAL A 111 21.21 -4.57 -20.62
C VAL A 111 21.27 -5.69 -21.65
N ALA A 112 21.12 -6.95 -21.25
CA ALA A 112 21.21 -8.08 -22.16
C ALA A 112 20.04 -8.15 -23.15
N LEU A 113 18.81 -7.89 -22.72
CA LEU A 113 17.63 -7.88 -23.59
C LEU A 113 17.73 -6.78 -24.63
N MET A 114 18.00 -5.56 -24.18
CA MET A 114 18.04 -4.42 -25.09
C MET A 114 19.30 -4.43 -25.96
N GLY A 115 20.46 -4.77 -25.39
CA GLY A 115 21.72 -4.92 -26.14
C GLY A 115 21.69 -6.07 -27.15
N GLY A 116 21.01 -7.18 -26.80
CA GLY A 116 20.78 -8.29 -27.72
C GLY A 116 19.85 -7.93 -28.87
N GLN A 117 18.81 -7.12 -28.63
CA GLN A 117 17.97 -6.59 -29.70
C GLN A 117 18.71 -5.57 -30.58
N PHE A 118 19.49 -4.66 -29.97
CA PHE A 118 20.31 -3.69 -30.68
C PHE A 118 21.28 -4.37 -31.65
N SER A 119 22.04 -5.37 -31.18
CA SER A 119 23.01 -6.12 -32.00
C SER A 119 22.39 -6.83 -33.21
N ARG A 120 21.06 -7.01 -33.25
CA ARG A 120 20.35 -7.65 -34.37
C ARG A 120 19.64 -6.68 -35.29
N THR A 121 19.20 -5.54 -34.77
CA THR A 121 18.34 -4.58 -35.48
C THR A 121 19.10 -3.32 -35.89
N ASP A 122 20.25 -3.06 -35.24
CA ASP A 122 21.01 -1.82 -35.31
C ASP A 122 20.19 -0.56 -34.95
N ASP A 123 19.04 -0.74 -34.28
CA ASP A 123 18.15 0.36 -33.89
C ASP A 123 18.52 0.91 -32.51
N VAL A 124 18.95 2.17 -32.50
CA VAL A 124 19.37 2.89 -31.30
C VAL A 124 18.25 3.00 -30.25
N ILE A 125 16.97 2.82 -30.62
CA ILE A 125 15.85 2.84 -29.69
C ILE A 125 16.05 1.86 -28.52
N TYR A 126 16.64 0.69 -28.78
CA TYR A 126 16.87 -0.31 -27.74
C TYR A 126 17.85 0.18 -26.67
N LEU A 127 18.87 0.95 -27.04
CA LEU A 127 19.81 1.54 -26.08
C LEU A 127 19.13 2.58 -25.19
N TRP A 128 18.27 3.42 -25.78
CA TRP A 128 17.45 4.37 -25.02
C TRP A 128 16.46 3.65 -24.10
N LEU A 129 15.86 2.55 -24.55
CA LEU A 129 14.98 1.73 -23.72
C LEU A 129 15.74 1.05 -22.57
N ALA A 130 16.98 0.61 -22.79
CA ALA A 130 17.81 0.06 -21.72
C ALA A 130 18.03 1.09 -20.60
N LEU A 131 18.42 2.31 -21.01
CA LEU A 131 18.60 3.42 -20.08
C LEU A 131 17.29 3.77 -19.37
N ALA A 132 16.17 3.87 -20.12
CA ALA A 132 14.87 4.19 -19.57
C ALA A 132 14.38 3.14 -18.56
N VAL A 133 14.55 1.84 -18.85
CA VAL A 133 14.14 0.74 -17.95
C VAL A 133 14.93 0.80 -16.64
N VAL A 134 16.26 0.95 -16.72
CA VAL A 134 17.12 1.06 -15.53
C VAL A 134 16.79 2.32 -14.73
N PHE A 135 16.60 3.45 -15.41
CA PHE A 135 16.23 4.71 -14.78
C PHE A 135 14.87 4.63 -14.07
N LEU A 136 13.85 4.07 -14.71
CA LEU A 136 12.52 3.89 -14.12
C LEU A 136 12.52 2.95 -12.92
N ASP A 137 13.27 1.84 -12.99
CA ASP A 137 13.41 0.94 -11.85
C ASP A 137 14.13 1.60 -10.66
N MET A 138 15.13 2.45 -10.94
CA MET A 138 15.83 3.24 -9.93
C MET A 138 14.96 4.35 -9.33
N LEU A 139 14.24 5.12 -10.16
CA LEU A 139 13.30 6.15 -9.71
C LEU A 139 12.28 5.57 -8.74
N ARG A 140 11.60 4.51 -9.16
CA ARG A 140 10.63 3.80 -8.33
C ARG A 140 11.22 3.35 -7.00
N TYR A 141 12.46 2.86 -7.00
CA TYR A 141 13.13 2.45 -5.78
C TYR A 141 13.35 3.63 -4.82
N ILE A 142 13.87 4.74 -5.34
CA ILE A 142 14.09 5.96 -4.55
C ILE A 142 12.76 6.47 -4.00
N ASP A 143 11.72 6.54 -4.83
CA ASP A 143 10.40 7.00 -4.43
C ASP A 143 9.82 6.12 -3.33
N ALA A 144 9.90 4.79 -3.47
CA ALA A 144 9.45 3.86 -2.44
C ALA A 144 10.15 4.09 -1.09
N LEU A 145 11.46 4.33 -1.09
CA LEU A 145 12.22 4.65 0.12
C LEU A 145 11.83 6.00 0.72
N GLN A 146 11.67 7.04 -0.09
CA GLN A 146 11.31 8.38 0.38
C GLN A 146 9.91 8.39 0.96
N ILE A 147 8.95 7.77 0.27
CA ILE A 147 7.58 7.62 0.76
C ILE A 147 7.57 6.83 2.09
N PHE A 148 8.39 5.80 2.22
CA PHE A 148 8.52 5.06 3.48
C PHE A 148 9.05 5.94 4.62
N LYS A 149 10.13 6.70 4.38
CA LYS A 149 10.71 7.62 5.36
C LYS A 149 9.71 8.69 5.80
N ILE A 150 9.02 9.33 4.85
CA ILE A 150 8.03 10.38 5.12
C ILE A 150 6.87 9.82 5.96
N ARG A 151 6.28 8.70 5.55
CA ARG A 151 5.18 8.08 6.32
C ARG A 151 5.60 7.64 7.72
N HIS A 152 6.81 7.10 7.86
CA HIS A 152 7.34 6.71 9.17
C HIS A 152 7.56 7.93 10.06
N GLY A 153 8.11 9.03 9.52
CA GLY A 153 8.29 10.30 10.21
C GLY A 153 6.98 10.89 10.71
N MET A 154 5.96 10.98 9.85
CA MET A 154 4.62 11.47 10.21
C MET A 154 4.00 10.63 11.34
N ARG A 155 4.07 9.29 11.26
CA ARG A 155 3.58 8.40 12.32
C ARG A 155 4.28 8.64 13.65
N LYS A 156 5.61 8.81 13.62
CA LYS A 156 6.41 9.07 14.83
C LYS A 156 6.01 10.39 15.49
N GLN A 157 5.78 11.44 14.71
CA GLN A 157 5.36 12.75 15.22
C GLN A 157 3.96 12.70 15.85
N ILE A 158 2.96 12.10 15.20
CA ILE A 158 1.62 11.97 15.81
C ILE A 158 1.70 11.12 17.08
N LYS A 159 2.42 9.99 17.08
CA LYS A 159 2.54 9.17 18.30
C LYS A 159 3.22 9.91 19.45
N ALA A 160 4.24 10.71 19.17
CA ALA A 160 4.92 11.50 20.20
C ALA A 160 3.98 12.56 20.81
N ARG A 161 3.20 13.27 19.99
CA ARG A 161 2.23 14.27 20.51
C ARG A 161 1.02 13.62 21.17
N ALA A 162 0.51 12.53 20.62
CA ALA A 162 -0.53 11.70 21.24
C ALA A 162 -0.12 11.25 22.65
N ARG A 163 1.15 10.84 22.81
CA ARG A 163 1.69 10.45 24.10
C ARG A 163 1.79 11.63 25.08
N ARG A 164 2.23 12.80 24.61
CA ARG A 164 2.24 14.03 25.44
C ARG A 164 0.83 14.44 25.89
N ALA A 165 -0.16 14.35 25.00
CA ALA A 165 -1.56 14.59 25.36
C ALA A 165 -2.06 13.57 26.41
N ARG A 166 -1.71 12.28 26.26
CA ARG A 166 -2.05 11.26 27.28
C ARG A 166 -1.37 11.51 28.63
N GLU A 167 -0.09 11.88 28.64
CA GLU A 167 0.65 12.21 29.86
C GLU A 167 0.09 13.46 30.56
N ALA A 168 -0.52 14.37 29.79
CA ALA A 168 -1.16 15.59 30.31
C ALA A 168 -2.63 15.41 30.74
N GLU A 169 -3.25 14.24 30.49
CA GLU A 169 -4.71 14.10 30.65
C GLU A 169 -5.24 12.75 31.16
N ASN A 170 -4.41 11.74 31.42
CA ASN A 170 -4.85 10.44 31.96
C ASN A 170 -6.02 9.71 31.23
N ALA A 171 -6.52 10.17 30.08
CA ALA A 171 -7.59 9.47 29.35
C ALA A 171 -7.84 9.98 27.90
N THR A 172 -7.05 9.55 26.91
CA THR A 172 -7.60 9.33 25.55
C THR A 172 -6.75 8.34 24.75
N GLU A 173 -7.32 7.18 24.42
CA GLU A 173 -6.61 6.19 23.62
C GLU A 173 -6.64 6.62 22.13
N LEU A 174 -5.63 7.32 21.60
CA LEU A 174 -5.55 7.59 20.15
C LEU A 174 -5.30 6.30 19.34
N ALA A 175 -6.17 5.97 18.39
CA ALA A 175 -5.98 4.88 17.43
C ALA A 175 -5.90 5.42 16.00
N PHE A 176 -4.88 4.99 15.25
CA PHE A 176 -4.81 5.30 13.83
C PHE A 176 -5.79 4.41 13.07
N MET A 177 -6.61 5.00 12.21
CA MET A 177 -7.52 4.24 11.35
C MET A 177 -6.79 3.16 10.55
N GLU A 178 -5.56 3.43 10.09
CA GLU A 178 -4.77 2.45 9.33
C GLU A 178 -4.32 1.25 10.18
N ASP A 179 -4.10 1.44 11.48
CA ASP A 179 -3.72 0.35 12.40
C ASP A 179 -4.97 -0.46 12.79
N LEU A 180 -6.13 0.19 12.99
CA LEU A 180 -7.43 -0.49 13.16
C LEU A 180 -7.80 -1.32 11.92
N LEU A 181 -7.63 -0.78 10.71
CA LEU A 181 -7.84 -1.50 9.45
C LEU A 181 -6.80 -2.61 9.20
N ARG A 182 -5.63 -2.53 9.85
CA ARG A 182 -4.62 -3.59 9.80
C ARG A 182 -5.01 -4.75 10.71
N GLU A 183 -5.61 -4.48 11.88
CA GLU A 183 -6.04 -5.48 12.85
C GLU A 183 -7.41 -6.08 12.53
N ASN A 184 -8.36 -5.25 12.05
CA ASN A 184 -9.70 -5.63 11.61
C ASN A 184 -9.96 -5.14 10.17
N PRO A 185 -9.56 -5.91 9.14
CA PRO A 185 -9.73 -5.53 7.73
C PRO A 185 -11.20 -5.45 7.27
N GLU A 186 -12.09 -6.16 7.97
CA GLU A 186 -13.54 -6.17 7.71
C GLU A 186 -14.22 -4.89 8.18
N ALA A 187 -13.59 -4.08 9.06
CA ALA A 187 -14.13 -2.77 9.45
C ALA A 187 -14.19 -1.75 8.28
N ASP A 188 -13.38 -1.93 7.22
CA ASP A 188 -13.52 -1.16 5.96
C ASP A 188 -14.74 -1.64 5.14
N ALA A 189 -15.17 -2.90 5.33
CA ALA A 189 -16.30 -3.52 4.63
C ALA A 189 -17.62 -3.35 5.39
N ASP A 190 -17.60 -3.39 6.72
CA ASP A 190 -18.76 -3.19 7.59
C ASP A 190 -19.19 -1.72 7.62
N ALA A 191 -18.24 -0.78 7.46
CA ALA A 191 -18.54 0.63 7.21
C ALA A 191 -19.25 0.86 5.85
N VAL A 192 -19.09 -0.05 4.89
CA VAL A 192 -19.78 -0.03 3.60
C VAL A 192 -21.16 -0.68 3.70
N ALA A 193 -21.33 -1.71 4.55
CA ALA A 193 -22.63 -2.33 4.83
C ALA A 193 -23.57 -1.40 5.61
N ALA A 194 -23.03 -0.65 6.58
CA ALA A 194 -23.81 0.31 7.37
C ALA A 194 -24.34 1.52 6.55
N HIS A 195 -23.81 1.75 5.34
CA HIS A 195 -24.24 2.83 4.44
C HIS A 195 -25.13 2.38 3.27
N HIS A 196 -25.47 1.08 3.15
CA HIS A 196 -26.33 0.54 2.07
C HIS A 196 -27.53 -0.27 2.63
N GLY A 197 -28.03 0.09 3.82
CA GLY A 197 -29.16 -0.58 4.47
C GLY A 197 -30.42 0.27 4.62
N GLY A 198 -30.61 1.30 3.80
CA GLY A 198 -31.79 2.16 3.92
C GLY A 198 -32.12 2.85 2.61
N GLU A 199 -32.67 2.09 1.66
CA GLU A 199 -33.63 2.55 0.63
C GLU A 199 -33.94 1.38 -0.32
N THR A 200 -34.96 0.60 0.04
CA THR A 200 -35.85 -0.02 -0.95
C THR A 200 -37.27 0.25 -0.51
N ASP A 201 -37.88 1.15 -1.26
CA ASP A 201 -39.28 1.53 -1.43
C ASP A 201 -40.41 0.64 -0.92
N THR A 202 -41.53 1.35 -0.70
CA THR A 202 -42.95 0.97 -0.79
C THR A 202 -43.66 0.41 0.45
N ALA A 203 -44.26 1.33 1.21
CA ALA A 203 -45.69 1.24 1.55
C ALA A 203 -46.26 2.65 1.63
N ALA A 204 -46.91 3.07 0.55
CA ALA A 204 -47.81 4.21 0.54
C ALA A 204 -49.15 3.74 1.11
N GLU A 205 -49.73 4.50 2.04
CA GLU A 205 -51.15 4.85 2.02
C GLU A 205 -51.52 5.85 3.14
N ALA A 206 -52.29 6.85 2.71
CA ALA A 206 -53.29 7.62 3.43
C ALA A 206 -52.89 8.72 4.43
N ALA A 207 -53.24 9.95 4.01
CA ALA A 207 -54.00 10.97 4.74
C ALA A 207 -53.30 11.72 5.90
N GLU A 208 -53.55 12.99 6.19
CA GLU A 208 -54.18 14.15 5.55
C GLU A 208 -53.92 15.31 6.54
N GLU A 209 -53.91 16.56 6.06
CA GLU A 209 -54.29 17.77 6.82
C GLU A 209 -53.48 18.23 8.07
N ARG A 210 -52.71 19.33 7.92
CA ARG A 210 -53.14 20.70 8.33
C ARG A 210 -52.01 21.72 8.24
N ALA A 211 -52.36 22.88 7.71
CA ALA A 211 -51.55 24.09 7.59
C ALA A 211 -51.62 24.97 8.86
N VAL A 212 -50.60 25.83 9.04
CA VAL A 212 -50.64 27.30 9.36
C VAL A 212 -49.38 27.72 10.17
N PRO A 213 -48.85 28.96 10.01
CA PRO A 213 -47.42 29.21 9.88
C PRO A 213 -46.79 30.13 10.95
N ALA A 214 -45.51 30.47 10.69
CA ALA A 214 -44.76 31.67 11.11
C ALA A 214 -43.86 31.56 12.36
N GLN A 215 -42.55 31.72 12.16
CA GLN A 215 -41.83 32.94 12.57
C GLN A 215 -40.38 32.96 12.05
N ARG A 216 -39.96 34.14 11.58
CA ARG A 216 -38.58 34.48 11.25
C ARG A 216 -37.74 34.55 12.53
N ALA A 217 -36.54 33.98 12.50
CA ALA A 217 -35.41 34.48 13.27
C ALA A 217 -34.11 34.24 12.51
N SER A 218 -33.43 35.33 12.22
CA SER A 218 -32.07 35.45 11.70
C SER A 218 -31.03 34.83 12.64
N ALA A 219 -30.05 34.09 12.10
CA ALA A 219 -28.74 33.91 12.76
C ALA A 219 -27.64 33.60 11.73
N SER A 220 -26.54 34.34 11.87
CA SER A 220 -25.28 34.38 11.13
C SER A 220 -24.51 33.05 11.03
N PRO A 221 -23.49 32.93 10.15
CA PRO A 221 -22.82 31.66 9.84
C PRO A 221 -21.84 31.31 10.96
N SER A 222 -22.23 30.38 11.84
CA SER A 222 -21.33 29.80 12.84
C SER A 222 -20.53 28.65 12.23
N ALA A 223 -19.23 28.68 12.52
CA ALA A 223 -18.17 27.79 12.07
C ALA A 223 -18.55 26.30 12.07
N SER A 224 -18.20 25.59 10.99
CA SER A 224 -18.28 24.14 10.89
C SER A 224 -17.42 23.48 11.97
N ALA A 225 -18.07 23.10 13.07
CA ALA A 225 -17.52 22.24 14.09
C ALA A 225 -17.24 20.85 13.50
N VAL A 226 -16.06 20.33 13.79
CA VAL A 226 -15.65 18.97 13.50
C VAL A 226 -16.61 18.03 14.22
N VAL A 227 -17.50 17.36 13.48
CA VAL A 227 -18.30 16.25 14.02
C VAL A 227 -17.37 15.03 14.12
N PRO A 228 -17.11 14.51 15.34
CA PRO A 228 -16.42 13.24 15.49
C PRO A 228 -17.33 12.14 14.95
N VAL A 229 -16.85 11.34 14.00
CA VAL A 229 -17.57 10.14 13.59
C VAL A 229 -17.35 9.10 14.69
N THR A 230 -18.35 8.90 15.53
CA THR A 230 -18.46 7.78 16.46
C THR A 230 -18.76 6.51 15.67
N VAL A 231 -17.78 5.63 15.54
CA VAL A 231 -18.03 4.26 15.10
C VAL A 231 -18.56 3.48 16.31
N PRO A 232 -19.73 2.84 16.25
CA PRO A 232 -20.21 1.99 17.33
C PRO A 232 -19.18 0.87 17.56
N ALA A 233 -18.81 0.64 18.83
CA ALA A 233 -17.96 -0.49 19.18
C ALA A 233 -18.60 -1.81 18.69
N PRO A 234 -17.80 -2.83 18.31
CA PRO A 234 -18.33 -4.15 18.00
C PRO A 234 -19.20 -4.62 19.17
N GLN A 235 -20.44 -5.02 18.89
CA GLN A 235 -21.37 -5.51 19.90
C GLN A 235 -20.75 -6.75 20.58
N GLY A 236 -20.24 -6.58 21.80
CA GLY A 236 -19.60 -7.67 22.53
C GLY A 236 -18.79 -7.33 23.78
N ASP A 237 -18.49 -6.06 24.10
CA ASP A 237 -17.72 -5.75 25.32
C ASP A 237 -18.28 -4.53 26.05
N THR A 238 -19.33 -4.75 26.85
CA THR A 238 -19.85 -3.79 27.83
C THR A 238 -18.96 -3.80 29.07
N ARG A 239 -17.76 -3.21 28.97
CA ARG A 239 -16.95 -2.86 30.14
C ARG A 239 -16.97 -1.34 30.33
N PRO A 240 -17.41 -0.83 31.49
CA PRO A 240 -17.41 0.61 31.74
C PRO A 240 -15.96 1.11 31.90
N GLY A 241 -15.60 2.17 31.17
CA GLY A 241 -14.36 2.93 31.42
C GLY A 241 -13.29 2.98 30.31
N ARG A 242 -13.55 2.52 29.08
CA ARG A 242 -12.56 2.70 28.00
C ARG A 242 -12.68 4.11 27.39
N PRO A 243 -11.65 4.96 27.45
CA PRO A 243 -11.74 6.34 26.97
C PRO A 243 -11.97 6.39 25.45
N VAL A 244 -12.83 7.31 25.03
CA VAL A 244 -13.27 7.51 23.64
C VAL A 244 -12.04 7.64 22.73
N THR A 245 -11.87 6.65 21.84
CA THR A 245 -10.70 6.57 20.97
C THR A 245 -10.82 7.61 19.86
N ALA A 246 -10.07 8.71 19.91
CA ALA A 246 -10.02 9.65 18.79
C ALA A 246 -9.34 8.98 17.59
N ILE A 247 -10.09 8.72 16.52
CA ILE A 247 -9.57 8.03 15.33
C ILE A 247 -9.03 9.06 14.34
N VAL A 248 -7.70 9.04 14.13
CA VAL A 248 -7.06 9.88 13.12
C VAL A 248 -7.12 9.18 11.77
N ASP A 249 -7.96 9.69 10.85
CA ASP A 249 -8.05 9.21 9.46
C ASP A 249 -7.30 10.15 8.49
N LEU A 250 -6.03 9.82 8.23
CA LEU A 250 -5.16 10.52 7.28
C LEU A 250 -5.56 10.34 5.79
N HIS A 251 -6.68 9.67 5.52
CA HIS A 251 -7.19 9.40 4.18
C HIS A 251 -8.60 9.97 3.93
N ARG A 252 -9.12 10.80 4.84
CA ARG A 252 -10.51 11.29 4.78
C ARG A 252 -10.81 12.04 3.47
N GLU A 253 -9.92 12.95 3.06
CA GLU A 253 -10.13 13.74 1.84
C GLU A 253 -10.08 12.83 0.58
N PHE A 254 -9.20 11.83 0.57
CA PHE A 254 -9.10 10.86 -0.52
C PHE A 254 -10.40 10.04 -0.68
N ARG A 255 -10.99 9.57 0.43
CA ARG A 255 -12.23 8.78 0.38
C ARG A 255 -13.42 9.58 -0.14
N SER A 256 -13.51 10.86 0.23
CA SER A 256 -14.59 11.75 -0.20
C SER A 256 -14.57 12.05 -1.71
N ARG A 257 -13.37 12.15 -2.30
CA ARG A 257 -13.16 12.48 -3.72
C ARG A 257 -13.38 11.28 -4.66
N PHE A 258 -13.19 10.05 -4.19
CA PHE A 258 -13.18 8.85 -5.04
C PHE A 258 -14.02 7.69 -4.48
N PRO A 259 -15.35 7.81 -4.39
CA PRO A 259 -16.21 6.76 -3.82
C PRO A 259 -16.20 5.46 -4.65
N GLY A 260 -16.13 5.55 -5.99
CA GLY A 260 -16.04 4.37 -6.86
C GLY A 260 -14.75 3.56 -6.71
N TYR A 261 -13.63 4.24 -6.41
CA TYR A 261 -12.34 3.60 -6.13
C TYR A 261 -12.39 2.74 -4.88
N LEU A 262 -13.26 3.04 -3.91
CA LEU A 262 -13.40 2.23 -2.69
C LEU A 262 -14.00 0.85 -2.98
N ARG A 263 -14.94 0.74 -3.93
CA ARG A 263 -15.51 -0.55 -4.36
C ARG A 263 -14.46 -1.41 -5.07
N LEU A 264 -13.71 -0.82 -6.00
CA LEU A 264 -12.59 -1.48 -6.67
C LEU A 264 -11.51 -1.89 -5.66
N ARG A 265 -11.15 -1.01 -4.72
CA ARG A 265 -10.20 -1.31 -3.64
C ARG A 265 -10.68 -2.47 -2.78
N ALA A 266 -11.95 -2.50 -2.39
CA ALA A 266 -12.51 -3.60 -1.59
C ALA A 266 -12.45 -4.93 -2.37
N PHE A 267 -12.74 -4.91 -3.66
CA PHE A 267 -12.59 -6.08 -4.53
C PHE A 267 -11.13 -6.56 -4.61
N LEU A 268 -10.18 -5.66 -4.90
CA LEU A 268 -8.75 -5.99 -4.97
C LEU A 268 -8.22 -6.54 -3.64
N LEU A 269 -8.64 -5.95 -2.52
CA LEU A 269 -8.24 -6.37 -1.18
C LEU A 269 -8.78 -7.76 -0.82
N ARG A 270 -10.00 -8.11 -1.25
CA ARG A 270 -10.53 -9.48 -1.09
C ARG A 270 -9.67 -10.52 -1.79
N HIS A 271 -9.03 -10.15 -2.90
CA HIS A 271 -8.12 -11.02 -3.66
C HIS A 271 -6.64 -10.92 -3.25
N ARG A 272 -6.30 -10.29 -2.10
CA ARG A 272 -4.90 -10.02 -1.66
C ARG A 272 -4.08 -9.15 -2.62
N ILE A 273 -4.73 -8.52 -3.61
CA ILE A 273 -4.07 -7.66 -4.59
C ILE A 273 -3.86 -6.28 -3.99
N ARG A 274 -2.63 -5.80 -4.12
CA ARG A 274 -2.25 -4.44 -3.74
C ARG A 274 -2.94 -3.39 -4.64
N THR A 275 -3.36 -2.25 -4.08
CA THR A 275 -4.19 -1.27 -4.80
C THR A 275 -3.46 -0.49 -5.90
N HIS A 276 -2.14 -0.43 -5.81
CA HIS A 276 -1.23 -0.01 -6.89
C HIS A 276 -0.96 -1.18 -7.83
N LEU A 277 -1.79 -1.29 -8.87
CA LEU A 277 -1.85 -2.40 -9.82
C LEU A 277 -0.66 -2.48 -10.78
N VAL A 278 0.05 -1.37 -10.96
CA VAL A 278 1.24 -1.31 -11.81
C VAL A 278 2.36 -0.76 -10.95
N SER A 279 3.22 -1.66 -10.51
CA SER A 279 4.39 -1.37 -9.72
C SER A 279 5.62 -1.95 -10.42
N GLY A 280 6.77 -1.88 -9.76
CA GLY A 280 8.03 -2.42 -10.25
C GLY A 280 7.95 -3.88 -10.69
N ILE A 281 7.23 -4.74 -9.97
CA ILE A 281 7.12 -6.16 -10.35
C ILE A 281 6.37 -6.27 -11.67
N GLU A 282 5.18 -5.67 -11.79
CA GLU A 282 4.39 -5.70 -13.02
C GLU A 282 5.14 -5.09 -14.21
N PHE A 283 5.86 -3.99 -13.98
CA PHE A 283 6.74 -3.39 -14.98
C PHE A 283 7.85 -4.36 -15.43
N GLN A 284 8.55 -5.00 -14.50
CA GLN A 284 9.58 -5.99 -14.81
C GLN A 284 9.00 -7.18 -15.58
N MET A 285 7.85 -7.72 -15.17
CA MET A 285 7.21 -8.83 -15.87
C MET A 285 6.76 -8.40 -17.27
N ALA A 286 6.27 -7.18 -17.44
CA ALA A 286 5.91 -6.64 -18.75
C ALA A 286 7.14 -6.58 -19.66
N VAL A 287 8.27 -6.06 -19.17
CA VAL A 287 9.50 -5.88 -19.97
C VAL A 287 10.23 -7.20 -20.26
N PHE A 288 10.34 -8.09 -19.27
CA PHE A 288 11.18 -9.28 -19.38
C PHE A 288 10.42 -10.56 -19.74
N ILE A 289 9.09 -10.57 -19.62
CA ILE A 289 8.28 -11.75 -19.95
C ILE A 289 7.31 -11.45 -21.08
N VAL A 290 6.46 -10.42 -20.92
CA VAL A 290 5.40 -10.15 -21.88
C VAL A 290 5.95 -9.59 -23.19
N ALA A 291 6.85 -8.60 -23.13
CA ALA A 291 7.45 -7.97 -24.31
C ALA A 291 8.18 -8.99 -25.20
N PRO A 292 9.07 -9.86 -24.65
CA PRO A 292 9.77 -10.87 -25.43
C PRO A 292 8.82 -11.98 -25.92
N ALA A 293 7.84 -12.39 -25.10
CA ALA A 293 6.86 -13.40 -25.50
C ALA A 293 6.00 -12.99 -26.70
N LEU A 294 5.59 -11.72 -26.73
CA LEU A 294 4.81 -11.13 -27.83
C LEU A 294 5.68 -10.71 -29.03
N ASN A 295 7.00 -10.87 -28.94
CA ASN A 295 7.96 -10.30 -29.89
C ASN A 295 7.75 -8.78 -30.11
N ALA A 296 7.32 -8.07 -29.05
CA ALA A 296 6.88 -6.69 -29.10
C ALA A 296 7.62 -5.86 -28.05
N VAL A 297 8.96 -5.99 -28.02
CA VAL A 297 9.82 -5.44 -26.97
C VAL A 297 9.63 -3.93 -26.80
N VAL A 298 9.68 -3.16 -27.90
CA VAL A 298 9.56 -1.70 -27.89
C VAL A 298 8.18 -1.23 -27.38
N PRO A 299 7.05 -1.54 -28.04
CA PRO A 299 5.75 -0.97 -27.66
C PRO A 299 5.30 -1.40 -26.26
N VAL A 300 5.57 -2.65 -25.86
CA VAL A 300 5.21 -3.13 -24.52
C VAL A 300 6.06 -2.45 -23.44
N THR A 301 7.36 -2.27 -23.68
CA THR A 301 8.24 -1.57 -22.71
C THR A 301 7.83 -0.12 -22.54
N ILE A 302 7.55 0.59 -23.63
CA ILE A 302 7.09 1.99 -23.58
C ILE A 302 5.75 2.08 -22.85
N GLY A 303 4.77 1.25 -23.23
CA GLY A 303 3.46 1.23 -22.59
C GLY A 303 3.54 0.94 -21.09
N ALA A 304 4.35 -0.05 -20.70
CA ALA A 304 4.57 -0.38 -19.29
C ALA A 304 5.28 0.76 -18.53
N GLY A 305 6.25 1.42 -19.14
CA GLY A 305 6.96 2.56 -18.55
C GLY A 305 6.07 3.78 -18.33
N VAL A 306 5.24 4.12 -19.32
CA VAL A 306 4.24 5.21 -19.20
C VAL A 306 3.25 4.87 -18.08
N LEU A 307 2.74 3.64 -18.06
CA LEU A 307 1.79 3.22 -17.05
C LEU A 307 2.40 3.25 -15.65
N LEU A 308 3.66 2.83 -15.49
CA LEU A 308 4.39 2.94 -14.23
C LEU A 308 4.47 4.40 -13.75
N LEU A 309 4.86 5.34 -14.63
CA LEU A 309 4.96 6.75 -14.29
C LEU A 309 3.62 7.35 -13.84
N VAL A 310 2.52 6.99 -14.52
CA VAL A 310 1.17 7.42 -14.13
C VAL A 310 0.82 6.94 -12.73
N PHE A 311 1.14 5.68 -12.42
CA PHE A 311 0.89 5.12 -11.08
C PHE A 311 1.79 5.74 -10.00
N GLU A 312 3.07 6.01 -10.29
CA GLU A 312 3.96 6.71 -9.35
C GLU A 312 3.47 8.13 -9.07
N LEU A 313 3.04 8.86 -10.11
CA LEU A 313 2.45 10.20 -9.93
C LEU A 313 1.18 10.14 -9.06
N ALA A 314 0.33 9.13 -9.27
CA ALA A 314 -0.86 8.93 -8.44
C ALA A 314 -0.50 8.63 -6.96
N ILE A 315 0.59 7.88 -6.72
CA ILE A 315 1.08 7.60 -5.36
C ILE A 315 1.63 8.88 -4.71
N ILE A 316 2.42 9.67 -5.44
CA ILE A 316 2.96 10.96 -4.97
C ILE A 316 1.81 11.93 -4.66
N TYR A 317 0.81 12.02 -5.53
CA TYR A 317 -0.38 12.85 -5.30
C TYR A 317 -1.14 12.42 -4.04
N LYS A 318 -1.29 11.11 -3.83
CA LYS A 318 -1.90 10.57 -2.61
C LYS A 318 -1.08 10.91 -1.36
N LEU A 319 0.25 10.86 -1.45
CA LEU A 319 1.12 11.26 -0.35
C LEU A 319 0.95 12.75 -0.02
N LEU A 320 0.93 13.62 -1.04
CA LEU A 320 0.70 15.06 -0.88
C LEU A 320 -0.60 15.33 -0.11
N LEU A 321 -1.69 14.65 -0.48
CA LEU A 321 -2.98 14.78 0.20
C LEU A 321 -2.89 14.33 1.66
N SER A 322 -2.20 13.21 1.92
CA SER A 322 -1.98 12.72 3.29
C SER A 322 -1.14 13.68 4.13
N THR A 323 -0.16 14.36 3.55
CA THR A 323 0.63 15.40 4.24
C THR A 323 -0.22 16.63 4.57
N ARG A 324 -1.18 17.01 3.71
CA ARG A 324 -2.13 18.09 4.01
C ARG A 324 -3.07 17.72 5.16
N ASP A 325 -3.62 16.50 5.13
CA ASP A 325 -4.47 15.98 6.23
C ASP A 325 -3.68 15.89 7.54
N PHE A 326 -2.40 15.53 7.48
CA PHE A 326 -1.50 15.52 8.62
C PHE A 326 -1.26 16.92 9.19
N ALA A 327 -0.99 17.91 8.35
CA ALA A 327 -0.81 19.30 8.79
C ALA A 327 -2.06 19.82 9.52
N ARG A 328 -3.25 19.61 8.94
CA ARG A 328 -4.52 19.97 9.58
C ARG A 328 -4.72 19.29 10.93
N THR A 329 -4.30 18.02 11.04
CA THR A 329 -4.38 17.27 12.30
C THR A 329 -3.43 17.86 13.35
N LEU A 330 -2.21 18.24 12.96
CA LEU A 330 -1.27 18.90 13.87
C LEU A 330 -1.79 20.26 14.35
N ASP A 331 -2.32 21.08 13.44
CA ASP A 331 -2.89 22.40 13.77
C ASP A 331 -4.06 22.25 14.76
N SER A 332 -4.86 21.18 14.64
CA SER A 332 -5.96 20.91 15.57
C SER A 332 -5.47 20.58 16.99
N PHE A 333 -4.33 19.90 17.12
CA PHE A 333 -3.72 19.63 18.43
C PHE A 333 -3.15 20.90 19.06
N ASP A 334 -2.47 21.73 18.26
CA ASP A 334 -1.89 23.00 18.74
C ASP A 334 -2.99 24.01 19.13
N ALA A 335 -4.11 24.03 18.39
CA ALA A 335 -5.29 24.81 18.74
C ALA A 335 -6.00 24.33 20.02
N ALA A 336 -6.04 23.01 20.25
CA ALA A 336 -6.60 22.46 21.49
C ALA A 336 -5.73 22.79 22.71
N GLU A 337 -4.40 22.67 22.57
CA GLU A 337 -3.45 22.99 23.64
C GLU A 337 -3.48 24.48 24.01
N SER A 338 -3.55 25.38 23.02
CA SER A 338 -3.65 26.83 23.27
C SER A 338 -4.95 27.25 23.95
N ARG A 339 -6.10 26.68 23.54
CA ARG A 339 -7.38 26.91 24.24
C ARG A 339 -7.34 26.44 25.68
N ARG A 340 -6.71 25.29 25.94
CA ARG A 340 -6.55 24.76 27.29
C ARG A 340 -5.69 25.70 28.15
N ARG A 341 -4.55 26.17 27.64
CA ARG A 341 -3.70 27.13 28.38
C ARG A 341 -4.45 28.42 28.72
N ALA A 342 -5.22 28.95 27.77
CA ALA A 342 -6.07 30.13 28.02
C ALA A 342 -7.11 29.86 29.12
N GLN A 343 -7.74 28.68 29.14
CA GLN A 343 -8.68 28.29 30.20
C GLN A 343 -8.00 28.10 31.58
N GLU A 344 -6.79 27.53 31.61
CA GLU A 344 -6.00 27.39 32.84
C GLU A 344 -5.57 28.76 33.38
N GLU A 345 -5.20 29.70 32.51
CA GLU A 345 -4.86 31.09 32.86
C GLU A 345 -6.10 31.85 33.37
N GLU A 346 -7.25 31.75 32.70
CA GLU A 346 -8.51 32.34 33.16
C GLU A 346 -8.99 31.75 34.50
N ALA A 347 -8.81 30.44 34.71
CA ALA A 347 -9.13 29.79 35.99
C ALA A 347 -8.18 30.26 37.11
N ALA A 348 -6.90 30.46 36.81
CA ALA A 348 -5.93 31.00 37.75
C ALA A 348 -6.20 32.46 38.12
N GLU A 349 -6.65 33.29 37.17
CA GLU A 349 -7.01 34.69 37.40
C GLU A 349 -8.36 34.86 38.13
N SER A 350 -9.32 33.95 37.91
CA SER A 350 -10.66 34.01 38.53
C SER A 350 -10.73 33.41 39.94
N GLY A 351 -9.68 32.72 40.40
CA GLY A 351 -9.61 32.16 41.76
C GLY A 351 -10.59 31.01 42.05
N ALA A 352 -11.23 30.44 41.03
CA ALA A 352 -12.15 29.31 41.18
C ALA A 352 -11.39 27.97 41.06
N PRO A 353 -11.67 26.97 41.93
CA PRO A 353 -10.97 25.70 41.87
C PRO A 353 -11.38 24.91 40.62
N VAL A 354 -10.39 24.37 39.90
CA VAL A 354 -10.56 23.50 38.75
C VAL A 354 -11.23 22.19 39.21
N ALA A 355 -12.47 21.96 38.80
CA ALA A 355 -13.18 20.70 39.05
C ALA A 355 -12.58 19.59 38.18
N GLY A 356 -12.07 18.54 38.85
CA GLY A 356 -11.30 17.46 38.25
C GLY A 356 -12.08 16.28 37.68
#